data_AF-W9KGN6-F1
#
_entry.id   AF-W9KGN6-F1
#
_cell.length_a   1.000
_cell.length_b   1.000
_cell.length_c   1.000
_cell.angle_alpha   90.00
_cell.angle_beta   90.00
_cell.angle_gamma   90.00
#
_symmetry.space_group_name_H-M   'P 1'
#
loop_
_entity.id
_entity.type
_entity.pdbx_description
1 polymer ?
#
loop_
_entity_poly.entity_id
_entity_poly.type
_entity_poly.pdbx_seq_one_letter_code
_entity_poly.pdbx_strand_id
1 'polypeptide(L)'
;MLQELGQSGTQIPLHHPHLITVHTGSTLVVITRCARDVGEDGIEDWASTYERRLETWPSAMEKGGKDDRFILRLSAYMRESWATGRFWMSYAARTSWSFVVIYWKYLDERFFNKRAEGTPTKELWKARVQLLTDDKQEAMEVLVKTKVEESKEGILINWEAEKARQHLSSFLVT
;
A
#
# COMPACT_ATOMS: atom_id res chain seq x y z
N MET A 1 -47.34 -1.12 30.60
CA MET A 1 -47.57 -2.57 30.71
C MET A 1 -47.37 -3.17 29.33
N LEU A 2 -46.72 -4.33 29.25
CA LEU A 2 -46.12 -5.00 28.09
C LEU A 2 -44.68 -4.53 27.76
N GLN A 3 -43.68 -5.38 27.57
CA GLN A 3 -43.20 -6.62 28.20
C GLN A 3 -41.91 -6.94 27.42
N GLU A 4 -40.81 -7.19 28.13
CA GLU A 4 -39.52 -7.56 27.52
C GLU A 4 -39.64 -8.86 26.72
N LEU A 5 -38.99 -8.91 25.55
CA LEU A 5 -38.38 -10.14 25.04
C LEU A 5 -37.09 -9.81 24.27
N GLY A 6 -35.95 -10.13 24.90
CA GLY A 6 -34.83 -10.78 24.23
C GLY A 6 -33.75 -9.90 23.63
N GLN A 7 -32.96 -9.21 24.46
CA GLN A 7 -31.59 -8.87 24.11
C GLN A 7 -30.76 -10.16 23.98
N SER A 8 -30.55 -10.67 22.76
CA SER A 8 -29.38 -11.49 22.47
C SER A 8 -28.26 -10.55 22.08
N GLY A 9 -27.63 -9.95 23.10
CA GLY A 9 -26.39 -9.21 22.96
C GLY A 9 -25.28 -10.19 22.60
N THR A 10 -25.06 -10.43 21.31
CA THR A 10 -23.75 -10.89 20.87
C THR A 10 -22.84 -9.66 20.87
N GLN A 11 -22.25 -9.39 22.03
CA GLN A 11 -21.23 -8.37 22.19
C GLN A 11 -19.99 -8.87 21.44
N ILE A 12 -19.90 -8.55 20.14
CA ILE A 12 -18.71 -8.83 19.35
C ILE A 12 -17.63 -7.87 19.88
N PRO A 13 -16.50 -8.38 20.39
CA PRO A 13 -15.48 -7.52 20.97
C PRO A 13 -14.93 -6.58 19.89
N LEU A 14 -15.11 -5.28 20.12
CA LEU A 14 -14.42 -4.19 19.42
C LEU A 14 -12.93 -4.25 19.76
N HIS A 15 -12.21 -5.17 19.11
CA HIS A 15 -10.76 -5.29 19.28
C HIS A 15 -10.01 -5.38 17.95
N HIS A 16 -10.48 -4.67 16.92
CA HIS A 16 -9.67 -4.38 15.74
C HIS A 16 -9.82 -2.91 15.32
N PRO A 17 -8.81 -2.05 15.57
CA PRO A 17 -8.85 -0.61 15.25
C PRO A 17 -8.80 -0.28 13.74
N HIS A 18 -9.08 -1.24 12.86
CA HIS A 18 -8.84 -1.17 11.41
C HIS A 18 -10.10 -1.18 10.54
N LEU A 19 -11.30 -1.08 11.13
CA LEU A 19 -12.57 -1.23 10.41
C LEU A 19 -13.44 0.03 10.56
N ILE A 20 -13.79 0.64 9.43
CA ILE A 20 -14.90 1.60 9.37
C ILE A 20 -16.11 0.86 8.83
N THR A 21 -17.13 0.76 9.68
CA THR A 21 -18.42 0.21 9.32
C THR A 21 -19.27 1.33 8.73
N VAL A 22 -19.55 1.27 7.43
CA VAL A 22 -20.49 2.18 6.76
C VAL A 22 -21.80 1.44 6.54
N HIS A 23 -22.86 1.91 7.17
CA HIS A 23 -24.21 1.38 6.93
C HIS A 23 -24.81 2.08 5.71
N THR A 24 -25.09 1.33 4.65
CA THR A 24 -25.94 1.79 3.54
C THR A 24 -27.21 0.93 3.53
N GLY A 25 -28.22 1.36 4.28
CA GLY A 25 -29.44 0.56 4.52
C GLY A 25 -29.17 -0.69 5.36
N SER A 26 -29.82 -1.82 5.03
CA SER A 26 -29.67 -3.11 5.72
C SER A 26 -28.35 -3.85 5.43
N THR A 27 -27.45 -3.26 4.66
CA THR A 27 -26.17 -3.89 4.28
C THR A 27 -25.01 -3.16 4.96
N LEU A 28 -24.22 -3.94 5.71
CA LEU A 28 -22.99 -3.51 6.34
C LEU A 28 -21.87 -3.44 5.29
N VAL A 29 -21.46 -2.24 4.88
CA VAL A 29 -20.26 -2.07 4.04
C VAL A 29 -19.08 -1.86 4.98
N VAL A 30 -18.22 -2.88 5.10
CA VAL A 30 -17.01 -2.75 5.92
C VAL A 30 -15.89 -2.20 5.04
N ILE A 31 -15.65 -0.89 5.12
CA ILE A 31 -14.54 -0.24 4.44
C ILE A 31 -13.32 -0.37 5.37
N THR A 32 -12.33 -1.17 4.95
CA THR A 32 -11.07 -1.30 5.68
C THR A 32 -10.37 0.06 5.71
N ARG A 33 -10.02 0.56 6.90
CA ARG A 33 -9.29 1.84 7.05
C ARG A 33 -7.97 1.75 6.26
N CYS A 34 -7.58 2.84 5.59
CA CYS A 34 -6.27 2.93 4.94
C CYS A 34 -5.16 2.59 5.94
N ALA A 35 -4.17 1.82 5.50
CA ALA A 35 -3.04 1.31 6.26
C ALA A 35 -2.09 2.45 6.68
N ARG A 36 -2.56 3.34 7.55
CA ARG A 36 -1.83 4.55 7.99
C ARG A 36 -0.75 4.22 9.02
N ASP A 37 -0.79 3.05 9.67
CA ASP A 37 0.01 2.73 10.87
C ASP A 37 0.71 1.35 10.76
N VAL A 38 1.12 0.95 9.57
CA VAL A 38 1.31 -0.46 9.23
C VAL A 38 2.73 -0.73 8.72
N GLY A 39 3.54 -1.42 9.54
CA GLY A 39 4.89 -1.93 9.18
C GLY A 39 4.85 -3.04 8.11
N GLU A 40 6.00 -3.65 7.81
CA GLU A 40 6.12 -4.70 6.77
C GLU A 40 5.13 -5.87 6.97
N ASP A 41 4.99 -6.36 8.19
CA ASP A 41 4.04 -7.45 8.52
C ASP A 41 2.59 -6.99 8.36
N GLY A 42 2.32 -5.74 8.73
CA GLY A 42 0.96 -5.24 8.71
C GLY A 42 0.43 -5.01 7.29
N ILE A 43 1.29 -4.65 6.32
CA ILE A 43 0.81 -4.36 4.96
C ILE A 43 0.40 -5.65 4.27
N GLU A 44 1.04 -6.75 4.64
CA GLU A 44 0.68 -8.10 4.22
C GLU A 44 -0.61 -8.59 4.87
N ASP A 45 -0.78 -8.41 6.18
CA ASP A 45 -2.01 -8.75 6.89
C ASP A 45 -3.21 -7.96 6.33
N TRP A 46 -2.99 -6.67 6.08
CA TRP A 46 -3.98 -5.81 5.46
C TRP A 46 -4.28 -6.24 4.02
N ALA A 47 -3.25 -6.54 3.22
CA ALA A 47 -3.41 -6.96 1.83
C ALA A 47 -4.22 -8.26 1.75
N SER A 48 -3.86 -9.24 2.56
CA SER A 48 -4.54 -10.54 2.65
C SER A 48 -6.00 -10.38 3.08
N THR A 49 -6.26 -9.48 4.05
CA THR A 49 -7.62 -9.17 4.48
C THR A 49 -8.43 -8.49 3.38
N TYR A 50 -7.81 -7.57 2.65
CA TYR A 50 -8.45 -6.83 1.56
C TYR A 50 -8.75 -7.75 0.37
N GLU A 51 -7.81 -8.59 -0.03
CA GLU A 51 -7.95 -9.56 -1.12
C GLU A 51 -9.11 -10.53 -0.86
N ARG A 52 -9.16 -11.13 0.34
CA ARG A 52 -10.29 -11.99 0.73
C ARG A 52 -11.65 -11.28 0.62
N ARG A 53 -11.69 -9.97 0.92
CA ARG A 53 -12.91 -9.17 0.82
C ARG A 53 -13.26 -8.81 -0.62
N LEU A 54 -12.28 -8.55 -1.48
CA LEU A 54 -12.49 -8.32 -2.91
C LEU A 54 -13.22 -9.50 -3.57
N GLU A 55 -12.95 -10.73 -3.12
CA GLU A 55 -13.61 -11.94 -3.61
C GLU A 55 -15.00 -12.17 -2.99
N THR A 56 -15.15 -11.88 -1.70
CA THR A 56 -16.39 -12.16 -0.95
C THR A 56 -17.50 -11.16 -1.24
N TRP A 57 -17.15 -9.88 -1.40
CA TRP A 57 -18.12 -8.78 -1.56
C TRP A 57 -19.06 -8.95 -2.77
N PRO A 58 -18.58 -9.28 -3.99
CA PRO A 58 -19.44 -9.39 -5.16
C PRO A 58 -20.41 -10.56 -5.02
N SER A 59 -19.91 -11.70 -4.52
CA SER A 59 -20.71 -12.90 -4.23
C SER A 59 -21.84 -12.62 -3.24
N ALA A 60 -21.59 -11.76 -2.24
CA ALA A 60 -22.61 -11.36 -1.27
C ALA A 60 -23.67 -10.43 -1.89
N MET A 61 -23.27 -9.53 -2.80
CA MET A 61 -24.19 -8.61 -3.48
C MET A 61 -25.10 -9.34 -4.48
N GLU A 62 -24.57 -10.32 -5.22
CA GLU A 62 -25.34 -11.17 -6.14
C GLU A 62 -26.40 -12.00 -5.40
N LYS A 63 -26.01 -12.65 -4.28
CA LYS A 63 -26.94 -13.43 -3.44
C LYS A 63 -28.01 -12.57 -2.77
N GLY A 64 -27.72 -11.29 -2.52
CA GLY A 64 -28.65 -10.33 -1.92
C GLY A 64 -29.69 -9.75 -2.88
N GLY A 65 -29.73 -10.20 -4.15
CA GLY A 65 -30.73 -9.77 -5.13
C GLY A 65 -30.59 -8.30 -5.57
N LYS A 66 -29.45 -7.66 -5.30
CA LYS A 66 -29.13 -6.33 -5.83
C LYS A 66 -28.47 -6.52 -7.20
N ASP A 67 -29.26 -6.58 -8.26
CA ASP A 67 -28.78 -6.50 -9.65
C ASP A 67 -28.33 -5.06 -9.97
N ASP A 68 -27.37 -4.58 -9.19
CA ASP A 68 -26.72 -3.31 -9.44
C ASP A 68 -25.51 -3.56 -10.33
N ARG A 69 -25.76 -3.51 -11.65
CA ARG A 69 -24.73 -3.65 -12.68
C ARG A 69 -23.54 -2.70 -12.47
N PHE A 70 -23.73 -1.57 -11.78
CA PHE A 70 -22.63 -0.69 -11.41
C PHE A 70 -21.70 -1.35 -10.37
N ILE A 71 -22.25 -1.97 -9.32
CA ILE A 71 -21.46 -2.65 -8.28
C ILE A 71 -20.69 -3.83 -8.85
N LEU A 72 -21.29 -4.61 -9.75
CA LEU A 72 -20.60 -5.72 -10.41
C LEU A 72 -19.43 -5.24 -11.26
N ARG A 73 -19.64 -4.20 -12.07
CA ARG A 73 -18.57 -3.58 -12.88
C ARG A 73 -17.46 -2.99 -12.01
N LEU A 74 -17.82 -2.29 -10.93
CA LEU A 74 -16.85 -1.75 -9.98
C LEU A 74 -16.03 -2.88 -9.35
N SER A 75 -16.66 -3.99 -8.95
CA SER A 75 -15.93 -5.12 -8.38
C SER A 75 -14.97 -5.78 -9.38
N ALA A 76 -15.39 -5.91 -10.64
CA ALA A 76 -14.55 -6.44 -11.70
C ALA A 76 -13.33 -5.53 -11.90
N TYR A 77 -13.54 -4.22 -11.96
CA TYR A 77 -12.46 -3.23 -12.04
C TYR A 77 -11.52 -3.29 -10.83
N MET A 78 -12.05 -3.40 -9.60
CA MET A 78 -11.22 -3.49 -8.40
C MET A 78 -10.33 -4.74 -8.43
N ARG A 79 -10.87 -5.91 -8.80
CA ARG A 79 -10.10 -7.16 -8.95
C ARG A 79 -9.05 -7.06 -10.07
N GLU A 80 -9.41 -6.50 -11.22
CA GLU A 80 -8.47 -6.25 -12.32
C GLU A 80 -7.33 -5.32 -11.88
N SER A 81 -7.66 -4.22 -11.20
CA SER A 81 -6.66 -3.27 -10.70
C SER A 81 -5.73 -3.87 -9.63
N TRP A 82 -6.25 -4.77 -8.79
CA TRP A 82 -5.48 -5.51 -7.80
C TRP A 82 -4.51 -6.49 -8.48
N ALA A 83 -5.02 -7.33 -9.38
CA ALA A 83 -4.25 -8.36 -10.08
C ALA A 83 -3.16 -7.77 -10.98
N THR A 84 -3.44 -6.65 -11.64
CA THR A 84 -2.48 -5.94 -12.52
C THR A 84 -1.45 -5.10 -11.75
N GLY A 85 -1.69 -4.82 -10.46
CA GLY A 85 -0.84 -3.94 -9.66
C GLY A 85 -1.15 -2.45 -9.79
N ARG A 86 -2.14 -2.05 -10.62
CA ARG A 86 -2.58 -0.64 -10.76
C ARG A 86 -3.06 -0.06 -9.43
N PHE A 87 -3.72 -0.89 -8.63
CA PHE A 87 -4.11 -0.56 -7.26
C PHE A 87 -2.89 -0.15 -6.42
N TRP A 88 -1.86 -0.99 -6.40
CA TRP A 88 -0.64 -0.78 -5.62
C TRP A 88 0.11 0.47 -6.05
N MET A 89 0.20 0.73 -7.36
CA MET A 89 0.80 1.96 -7.88
C MET A 89 0.03 3.20 -7.42
N SER A 90 -1.30 3.19 -7.53
CA SER A 90 -2.15 4.29 -7.08
C SER A 90 -2.09 4.50 -5.56
N TYR A 91 -1.99 3.42 -4.80
CA TYR A 91 -1.87 3.46 -3.35
C TYR A 91 -0.51 4.02 -2.94
N ALA A 92 0.59 3.50 -3.49
CA ALA A 92 1.96 3.92 -3.20
C ALA A 92 2.18 5.43 -3.47
N ALA A 93 1.56 5.96 -4.54
CA ALA A 93 1.61 7.39 -4.86
C ALA A 93 0.94 8.29 -3.79
N ARG A 94 0.00 7.74 -3.02
CA ARG A 94 -0.75 8.49 -1.98
C ARG A 94 -0.18 8.32 -0.58
N THR A 95 0.69 7.34 -0.39
CA THR A 95 1.23 6.98 0.92
C THR A 95 2.76 6.94 0.84
N SER A 96 3.40 8.04 1.24
CA SER A 96 4.85 8.15 1.23
C SER A 96 5.54 7.14 2.16
N TRP A 97 4.91 6.78 3.29
CA TRP A 97 5.52 5.90 4.29
C TRP A 97 5.59 4.43 3.86
N SER A 98 4.55 3.90 3.21
CA SER A 98 4.52 2.50 2.77
C SER A 98 5.07 2.30 1.35
N PHE A 99 5.55 3.36 0.70
CA PHE A 99 6.04 3.29 -0.68
C PHE A 99 7.14 2.22 -0.83
N VAL A 100 8.14 2.22 0.05
CA VAL A 100 9.28 1.28 -0.02
C VAL A 100 8.80 -0.17 0.02
N VAL A 101 7.93 -0.49 0.98
CA VAL A 101 7.42 -1.85 1.15
C VAL A 101 6.55 -2.26 -0.04
N ILE A 102 5.67 -1.37 -0.50
CA ILE A 102 4.76 -1.66 -1.63
C ILE A 102 5.54 -1.83 -2.92
N TYR A 103 6.54 -0.98 -3.15
CA TYR A 103 7.40 -1.05 -4.31
C TYR A 103 8.07 -2.44 -4.38
N TRP A 104 8.78 -2.82 -3.32
CA TRP A 104 9.54 -4.07 -3.32
C TRP A 104 8.67 -5.32 -3.40
N LYS A 105 7.53 -5.31 -2.70
CA LYS A 105 6.65 -6.49 -2.57
C LYS A 105 5.69 -6.66 -3.75
N TYR A 106 5.09 -5.58 -4.23
CA TYR A 106 3.97 -5.67 -5.18
C TYR A 106 4.27 -5.12 -6.56
N LEU A 107 5.27 -4.25 -6.74
CA LEU A 107 5.53 -3.57 -8.01
C LEU A 107 6.81 -4.03 -8.70
N ASP A 108 7.92 -4.16 -7.98
CA ASP A 108 9.25 -4.32 -8.56
C ASP A 108 9.36 -5.48 -9.57
N GLU A 109 8.91 -6.70 -9.22
CA GLU A 109 8.99 -7.85 -10.14
C GLU A 109 8.04 -7.75 -11.33
N ARG A 110 7.01 -6.91 -11.25
CA ARG A 110 6.08 -6.65 -12.36
C ARG A 110 6.73 -5.77 -13.44
N PHE A 111 7.66 -4.90 -13.04
CA PHE A 111 8.36 -3.99 -13.96
C PHE A 111 9.73 -4.52 -14.38
N PHE A 112 10.44 -5.23 -13.51
CA PHE A 112 11.86 -5.57 -13.68
C PHE A 112 12.16 -7.07 -13.65
N ASN A 113 11.15 -7.90 -13.90
CA ASN A 113 11.22 -9.37 -13.86
C ASN A 113 11.50 -9.95 -12.46
N LYS A 114 11.35 -11.28 -12.34
CA LYS A 114 11.57 -12.01 -11.09
C LYS A 114 13.01 -11.85 -10.59
N ARG A 115 13.16 -11.75 -9.27
CA ARG A 115 14.45 -11.75 -8.58
C ARG A 115 14.83 -13.17 -8.16
N ALA A 116 16.05 -13.32 -7.65
CA ALA A 116 16.44 -14.55 -6.96
C ALA A 116 15.57 -14.75 -5.70
N GLU A 117 15.00 -15.94 -5.58
CA GLU A 117 14.21 -16.33 -4.40
C GLU A 117 15.05 -16.28 -3.12
N GLY A 118 14.43 -15.90 -2.01
CA GLY A 118 15.10 -15.85 -0.69
C GLY A 118 16.01 -14.63 -0.47
N THR A 119 16.05 -13.66 -1.38
CA THR A 119 16.81 -12.42 -1.17
C THR A 119 16.21 -11.62 0.00
N PRO A 120 16.98 -11.26 1.05
CA PRO A 120 16.49 -10.45 2.15
C PRO A 120 16.00 -9.08 1.68
N THR A 121 14.94 -8.53 2.29
CA THR A 121 14.36 -7.22 1.91
C THR A 121 15.41 -6.11 1.82
N LYS A 122 16.37 -6.09 2.75
CA LYS A 122 17.46 -5.10 2.82
C LYS A 122 18.45 -5.18 1.64
N GLU A 123 18.44 -6.27 0.89
CA GLU A 123 19.35 -6.52 -0.22
C GLU A 123 18.67 -6.47 -1.58
N LEU A 124 17.34 -6.30 -1.64
CA LEU A 124 16.58 -6.27 -2.90
C LEU A 124 17.09 -5.21 -3.88
N TRP A 125 17.59 -4.08 -3.36
CA TRP A 125 18.16 -3.01 -4.19
C TRP A 125 19.41 -3.44 -4.96
N LYS A 126 20.19 -4.41 -4.48
CA LYS A 126 21.39 -4.92 -5.18
C LYS A 126 21.01 -5.62 -6.49
N ALA A 127 19.83 -6.22 -6.57
CA ALA A 127 19.32 -6.81 -7.80
C ALA A 127 18.86 -5.77 -8.84
N ARG A 128 18.73 -4.50 -8.44
CA ARG A 128 18.23 -3.41 -9.30
C ARG A 128 19.26 -2.34 -9.60
N VAL A 129 20.27 -2.17 -8.75
CA VAL A 129 21.35 -1.20 -9.00
C VAL A 129 22.03 -1.46 -10.35
N GLN A 130 22.14 -2.74 -10.74
CA GLN A 130 22.72 -3.16 -12.02
C GLN A 130 21.91 -2.71 -13.26
N LEU A 131 20.67 -2.25 -13.07
CA LEU A 131 19.85 -1.69 -14.16
C LEU A 131 20.23 -0.22 -14.48
N LEU A 132 21.00 0.42 -13.61
CA LEU A 132 21.50 1.78 -13.81
C LEU A 132 22.77 1.74 -14.67
N THR A 133 22.96 2.77 -15.50
CA THR A 133 24.22 3.00 -16.21
C THR A 133 25.34 3.34 -15.22
N ASP A 134 26.59 3.13 -15.60
CA ASP A 134 27.76 3.37 -14.73
C ASP A 134 27.76 4.79 -14.15
N ASP A 135 27.50 5.81 -14.97
CA ASP A 135 27.43 7.21 -14.51
C ASP A 135 26.32 7.43 -13.46
N LYS A 136 25.18 6.73 -13.60
CA LYS A 136 24.08 6.82 -12.64
C LYS A 136 24.40 6.08 -11.34
N GLN A 137 25.15 4.98 -11.41
CA GLN A 137 25.63 4.29 -10.23
C GLN A 137 26.64 5.16 -9.47
N GLU A 138 27.57 5.82 -10.16
CA GLU A 138 28.52 6.75 -9.54
C GLU A 138 27.80 7.94 -8.86
N ALA A 139 26.83 8.56 -9.54
CA ALA A 139 26.04 9.63 -8.93
C ALA A 139 25.21 9.16 -7.72
N MET A 140 24.68 7.94 -7.76
CA MET A 140 23.99 7.34 -6.63
C MET A 140 24.93 7.13 -5.44
N GLU A 141 26.15 6.64 -5.68
CA GLU A 141 27.17 6.46 -4.63
C GLU A 141 27.54 7.78 -3.94
N VAL A 142 27.71 8.86 -4.72
CA VAL A 142 27.93 10.21 -4.17
C VAL A 142 26.76 10.63 -3.27
N LEU A 143 25.52 10.46 -3.73
CA LEU A 143 24.32 10.78 -2.95
C LEU A 143 24.25 9.98 -1.64
N VAL A 144 24.48 8.66 -1.71
CA VAL A 144 24.45 7.78 -0.53
C VAL A 144 25.50 8.22 0.48
N LYS A 145 26.73 8.49 0.04
CA LYS A 145 27.81 8.96 0.92
C LYS A 145 27.45 10.27 1.60
N THR A 146 26.91 11.25 0.86
CA THR A 146 26.45 12.52 1.43
C THR A 146 25.35 12.29 2.48
N LYS A 147 24.35 11.45 2.19
CA LYS A 147 23.25 11.16 3.11
C LYS A 147 23.71 10.42 4.37
N VAL A 148 24.68 9.52 4.24
CA VAL A 148 25.29 8.84 5.39
C VAL A 148 25.99 9.84 6.29
N GLU A 149 26.72 10.82 5.75
CA GLU A 149 27.36 11.86 6.56
C GLU A 149 26.34 12.77 7.24
N GLU A 150 25.35 13.28 6.50
CA GLU A 150 24.25 14.10 7.04
C GLU A 150 23.50 13.37 8.17
N SER A 151 23.33 12.04 8.04
CA SER A 151 22.64 11.24 9.05
C SER A 151 23.36 11.21 10.41
N LYS A 152 24.68 11.44 10.44
CA LYS A 152 25.45 11.50 11.69
C LYS A 152 25.16 12.77 12.48
N GLU A 153 24.88 13.87 11.77
CA GLU A 153 24.48 15.14 12.42
C GLU A 153 23.05 15.04 12.97
N GLY A 154 22.18 14.25 12.30
CA GLY A 154 20.80 14.03 12.72
C GLY A 154 19.91 15.27 12.59
N ILE A 155 20.32 16.23 11.76
CA ILE A 155 19.63 17.51 11.59
C ILE A 155 18.64 17.40 10.44
N LEU A 156 17.37 17.70 10.71
CA LEU A 156 16.38 17.84 9.66
C LEU A 156 16.56 19.19 8.96
N ILE A 157 17.09 19.17 7.73
CA ILE A 157 17.27 20.37 6.92
C ILE A 157 15.92 20.80 6.34
N ASN A 158 15.47 22.01 6.69
CA ASN A 158 14.32 22.62 6.05
C ASN A 158 14.75 23.24 4.70
N TRP A 159 14.36 22.59 3.61
CA TRP A 159 14.74 23.04 2.27
C TRP A 159 13.74 24.06 1.72
N GLU A 160 14.27 25.17 1.20
CA GLU A 160 13.51 26.06 0.32
C GLU A 160 13.40 25.42 -1.07
N ALA A 161 12.26 25.60 -1.76
CA ALA A 161 11.93 24.81 -2.96
C ALA A 161 13.01 24.91 -4.05
N GLU A 162 13.59 26.09 -4.25
CA GLU A 162 14.63 26.29 -5.26
C GLU A 162 15.93 25.59 -4.88
N LYS A 163 16.35 25.69 -3.62
CA LYS A 163 17.54 24.97 -3.11
C LYS A 163 17.35 23.46 -3.17
N ALA A 164 16.14 22.96 -2.90
CA ALA A 164 15.83 21.53 -3.02
C ALA A 164 16.00 21.04 -4.47
N ARG A 165 15.51 21.82 -5.44
CA ARG A 165 15.66 21.51 -6.87
C ARG A 165 17.12 21.53 -7.31
N GLN A 166 17.88 22.54 -6.88
CA GLN A 166 19.31 22.64 -7.17
C GLN A 166 20.08 21.45 -6.57
N HIS A 167 19.82 21.12 -5.31
CA HIS A 167 20.42 19.97 -4.66
C HIS A 167 20.05 18.65 -5.36
N LEU A 168 18.79 18.46 -5.77
CA LEU A 168 18.40 17.28 -6.54
C LEU A 168 19.13 17.24 -7.89
N SER A 169 19.21 18.38 -8.58
CA SER A 169 19.83 18.45 -9.91
C SER A 169 21.31 18.07 -9.91
N SER A 170 22.04 18.28 -8.81
CA SER A 170 23.45 17.87 -8.73
C SER A 170 23.66 16.36 -8.76
N PHE A 171 22.61 15.56 -8.57
CA PHE A 171 22.66 14.09 -8.64
C PHE A 171 22.01 13.51 -9.90
N LEU A 172 21.34 14.33 -10.71
CA LEU A 172 20.68 13.87 -11.93
C LEU A 172 21.69 13.93 -13.09
N VAL A 173 22.39 12.83 -13.32
CA VAL A 173 23.20 12.67 -14.54
C VAL A 173 22.24 12.53 -15.73
N THR A 174 22.37 13.45 -16.69
CA THR A 174 21.49 13.56 -17.86
C THR A 174 22.03 12.74 -19.02
#